data_AF-A0A139NB15-F1
#
_entry.id   AF-A0A139NB15-F1
#
_cell.length_a   1.000
_cell.length_b   1.000
_cell.length_c   1.000
_cell.angle_alpha   90.00
_cell.angle_beta   90.00
_cell.angle_gamma   90.00
#
_symmetry.space_group_name_H-M   'P 1'
#
loop_
_entity.id
_entity.type
_entity.pdbx_description
1 polymer ?
#
loop_
_entity_poly.entity_id
_entity_poly.type
_entity_poly.pdbx_seq_one_letter_code
_entity_poly.pdbx_strand_id
1 'polypeptide(L)'
;MIGKVFKLETILIDLGVVEDEEGRTISGNDYLNQLIIDEKFDLATEFIHGQMKRLSTYEYNRLVDIYIAYLKSLDSETQKRNQISNDSIQTVQDNLRNFSW
;
A
#
# COMPACT_ATOMS: atom_id res chain seq x y z
N MET A 1 14.83 14.11 -7.54
CA MET A 1 14.51 13.15 -6.46
C MET A 1 13.94 11.92 -7.13
N ILE A 2 14.69 10.83 -7.21
CA ILE A 2 14.11 9.55 -7.62
C ILE A 2 13.66 8.89 -6.32
N GLY A 3 12.43 9.22 -5.90
CA GLY A 3 11.75 8.49 -4.85
C GLY A 3 11.74 7.02 -5.24
N LYS A 4 12.10 6.15 -4.30
CA LYS A 4 12.19 4.71 -4.52
C LYS A 4 10.85 4.23 -5.10
N VAL A 5 10.82 3.79 -6.36
CA VAL A 5 9.59 3.31 -7.02
C VAL A 5 8.96 2.22 -6.15
N PHE A 6 7.66 2.31 -5.88
CA PHE A 6 6.93 1.24 -5.21
C PHE A 6 6.87 0.04 -6.14
N LYS A 7 7.77 -0.93 -5.91
CA LYS A 7 7.96 -2.06 -6.83
C LYS A 7 6.91 -3.16 -6.63
N LEU A 8 5.63 -2.84 -6.85
CA LEU A 8 4.58 -3.87 -6.97
C LEU A 8 4.86 -4.83 -8.12
N GLU A 9 5.41 -4.33 -9.23
CA GLU A 9 5.70 -5.12 -10.44
C GLU A 9 6.63 -6.32 -10.19
N THR A 10 7.44 -6.29 -9.13
CA THR A 10 8.36 -7.39 -8.77
C THR A 10 7.66 -8.51 -8.01
N ILE A 11 6.40 -8.30 -7.63
CA ILE A 11 5.65 -9.18 -6.76
C ILE A 11 4.44 -9.65 -7.57
N LEU A 12 4.46 -10.94 -7.93
CA LEU A 12 3.37 -11.63 -8.62
C LEU A 12 2.14 -11.80 -7.71
N ILE A 13 1.65 -10.71 -7.11
CA ILE A 13 0.40 -10.67 -6.34
C ILE A 13 -0.63 -9.95 -7.21
N ASP A 14 -1.68 -10.68 -7.57
CA ASP A 14 -2.82 -10.13 -8.30
C ASP A 14 -3.72 -9.33 -7.35
N LEU A 15 -3.73 -8.01 -7.55
CA LEU A 15 -4.58 -7.10 -6.78
C LEU A 15 -6.01 -6.97 -7.33
N GLY A 16 -6.38 -7.83 -8.29
CA GLY A 16 -7.68 -7.86 -8.93
C GLY A 16 -7.94 -6.63 -9.78
N VAL A 17 -9.20 -6.27 -9.95
CA VAL A 17 -9.62 -5.06 -10.65
C VAL A 17 -10.46 -4.18 -9.73
N VAL A 18 -10.36 -2.88 -9.94
CA VAL A 18 -11.14 -1.87 -9.23
C VAL A 18 -11.69 -0.84 -10.21
N GLU A 19 -12.73 -0.14 -9.79
CA GLU A 19 -13.22 1.05 -10.50
C GLU A 19 -12.52 2.28 -9.94
N ASP A 20 -11.92 3.09 -10.81
CA ASP A 20 -11.29 4.36 -10.42
C ASP A 20 -12.32 5.48 -10.23
N GLU A 21 -11.85 6.67 -9.85
CA GLU A 21 -12.69 7.86 -9.65
C GLU A 21 -13.42 8.32 -10.94
N GLU A 22 -12.96 7.88 -12.12
CA GLU A 22 -13.57 8.17 -13.42
C GLU A 22 -14.53 7.08 -13.90
N GLY A 23 -14.78 6.04 -13.09
CA GLY A 23 -15.65 4.91 -13.44
C GLY A 23 -14.96 3.88 -14.35
N ARG A 24 -13.63 3.92 -14.51
CA ARG A 24 -12.88 2.99 -15.35
C ARG A 24 -12.41 1.80 -14.54
N THR A 25 -12.55 0.61 -15.12
CA THR A 25 -11.97 -0.60 -14.54
C THR A 25 -10.45 -0.62 -14.81
N ILE A 26 -9.67 -0.56 -13.74
CA ILE A 26 -8.21 -0.62 -13.77
C ILE A 26 -7.71 -1.79 -12.91
N SER A 27 -6.45 -2.20 -13.13
CA SER A 27 -5.80 -3.19 -12.27
C SER A 27 -5.67 -2.64 -10.85
N GLY A 28 -5.91 -3.47 -9.84
CA GLY A 28 -5.68 -3.11 -8.44
C GLY A 28 -4.20 -2.80 -8.17
N ASN A 29 -3.28 -3.35 -8.96
CA ASN A 29 -1.85 -3.03 -8.88
C ASN A 29 -1.58 -1.60 -9.36
N ASP A 30 -2.20 -1.21 -10.48
CA ASP A 30 -2.09 0.14 -11.02
C ASP A 30 -2.76 1.15 -10.08
N TYR A 31 -3.91 0.78 -9.51
CA TYR A 31 -4.61 1.61 -8.53
C TYR A 31 -3.76 1.86 -7.28
N LEU A 32 -3.22 0.81 -6.67
CA LEU A 32 -2.35 0.97 -5.49
C LEU A 32 -1.09 1.76 -5.81
N ASN A 33 -0.51 1.55 -6.99
CA ASN A 33 0.64 2.34 -7.44
C ASN A 33 0.28 3.82 -7.60
N GLN A 34 -0.88 4.12 -8.19
CA GLN A 34 -1.37 5.49 -8.35
C GLN A 34 -1.61 6.17 -6.99
N LEU A 35 -2.25 5.49 -6.04
CA LEU A 35 -2.44 6.01 -4.68
C LEU A 35 -1.11 6.36 -4.01
N ILE A 36 -0.07 5.59 -4.26
CA ILE A 36 1.26 5.81 -3.68
C ILE A 36 1.99 6.97 -4.38
N ILE A 37 1.86 7.09 -5.70
CA ILE A 37 2.40 8.22 -6.48
C ILE A 37 1.74 9.53 -6.04
N ASP A 38 0.43 9.50 -5.81
CA ASP A 38 -0.36 10.65 -5.35
C ASP A 38 -0.26 10.89 -3.84
N GLU A 39 0.54 10.09 -3.13
CA GLU A 39 0.74 10.15 -1.68
C GLU A 39 -0.56 10.02 -0.86
N LYS A 40 -1.58 9.38 -1.44
CA LYS A 40 -2.85 9.03 -0.81
C LYS A 40 -2.67 7.79 0.09
N PHE A 41 -1.78 7.88 1.08
CA PHE A 41 -1.37 6.74 1.93
C PHE A 41 -2.50 6.16 2.81
N ASP A 42 -3.45 6.98 3.24
CA ASP A 42 -4.61 6.49 3.98
C ASP A 42 -5.48 5.58 3.10
N LEU A 43 -5.77 6.01 1.86
CA LEU A 43 -6.52 5.21 0.89
C LEU A 43 -5.72 3.96 0.46
N ALA A 44 -4.40 4.06 0.32
CA ALA A 44 -3.56 2.91 0.03
C ALA A 44 -3.64 1.86 1.15
N THR A 45 -3.64 2.30 2.40
CA THR A 45 -3.77 1.44 3.57
C THR A 45 -5.15 0.76 3.63
N GLU A 46 -6.22 1.51 3.37
CA GLU A 46 -7.58 0.97 3.30
C GLU A 46 -7.71 -0.06 2.16
N PHE A 47 -7.17 0.26 0.98
CA PHE A 47 -7.19 -0.64 -0.16
C PHE A 47 -6.45 -1.95 0.15
N ILE A 48 -5.25 -1.87 0.73
CA ILE A 48 -4.45 -3.04 1.16
C ILE A 48 -5.24 -3.87 2.15
N HIS A 49 -5.85 -3.25 3.17
CA HIS A 49 -6.68 -3.96 4.13
C HIS A 49 -7.84 -4.72 3.46
N GLY A 50 -8.50 -4.12 2.46
CA GLY A 50 -9.53 -4.79 1.68
C GLY A 50 -9.06 -6.03 0.92
N GLN A 51 -7.76 -6.12 0.57
CA GLN A 51 -7.20 -7.28 -0.13
C GLN A 51 -7.18 -8.54 0.73
N MET A 52 -7.34 -8.40 2.05
CA MET A 52 -7.41 -9.55 2.95
C MET A 52 -8.52 -10.54 2.57
N LYS A 53 -9.63 -10.05 2.01
CA LYS A 53 -10.74 -10.91 1.57
C LYS A 53 -10.45 -11.71 0.29
N ARG A 54 -9.39 -11.37 -0.43
CA ARG A 54 -9.05 -11.96 -1.73
C ARG A 54 -7.76 -12.76 -1.71
N LEU A 55 -6.74 -12.24 -1.03
CA LEU A 55 -5.40 -12.84 -1.02
C LEU A 55 -5.30 -13.96 0.01
N SER A 56 -4.43 -14.94 -0.26
CA SER A 56 -4.02 -15.87 0.79
C SER A 56 -3.29 -15.14 1.92
N THR A 57 -3.26 -15.71 3.12
CA THR A 57 -2.53 -15.14 4.27
C THR A 57 -1.06 -14.86 3.94
N TYR A 58 -0.42 -15.71 3.12
CA TYR A 58 0.96 -15.51 2.69
C TYR A 58 1.10 -14.29 1.76
N GLU A 59 0.25 -14.18 0.74
CA GLU A 59 0.26 -13.06 -0.20
C GLU A 59 -0.09 -11.75 0.48
N TYR A 60 -1.11 -11.75 1.36
CA TYR A 60 -1.50 -10.57 2.12
C TYR A 60 -0.36 -10.08 3.02
N ASN A 61 0.26 -10.96 3.81
CA ASN A 61 1.39 -10.56 4.66
C ASN A 61 2.56 -10.04 3.83
N ARG A 62 2.83 -10.65 2.67
CA ARG A 62 3.87 -10.16 1.75
C ARG A 62 3.54 -8.77 1.21
N LEU A 63 2.29 -8.51 0.80
CA LEU A 63 1.84 -7.18 0.39
C LEU A 63 2.05 -6.14 1.50
N VAL A 64 1.65 -6.46 2.73
CA VAL A 64 1.85 -5.60 3.91
C VAL A 64 3.34 -5.31 4.14
N ASP A 65 4.21 -6.32 4.09
CA ASP A 65 5.66 -6.14 4.29
C ASP A 65 6.28 -5.19 3.29
N ILE A 66 5.88 -5.30 2.02
CA ILE A 66 6.34 -4.41 0.95
C ILE A 66 5.86 -2.99 1.16
N TYR A 67 4.60 -2.81 1.55
CA TYR A 67 4.05 -1.50 1.86
C TYR A 67 4.75 -0.83 3.04
N ILE A 68 4.95 -1.54 4.14
CA ILE A 68 5.68 -1.01 5.31
C ILE A 68 7.14 -0.69 4.97
N ALA A 69 7.81 -1.55 4.21
CA ALA A 69 9.17 -1.29 3.75
C ALA A 69 9.25 -0.05 2.85
N TYR A 70 8.23 0.20 2.04
CA TYR A 70 8.13 1.41 1.23
C TYR A 70 7.99 2.66 2.09
N LEU A 71 7.04 2.69 3.03
CA LEU A 71 6.83 3.84 3.93
C LEU A 71 8.11 4.20 4.72
N LYS A 72 8.84 3.18 5.20
CA LYS A 72 10.13 3.35 5.88
C LYS A 72 11.24 3.89 4.98
N SER A 73 11.11 3.73 3.67
CA SER A 73 12.10 4.14 2.68
C SER A 73 11.82 5.48 1.99
N LEU A 74 10.66 6.08 2.28
CA LEU A 74 10.34 7.44 1.85
C LEU A 74 11.39 8.44 2.35
N ASP A 75 11.69 9.46 1.55
CA ASP A 75 12.57 10.53 2.00
C ASP A 75 11.92 11.35 3.13
N SER A 76 12.75 12.03 3.92
CA SER A 76 12.30 12.76 5.10
C SER A 76 11.29 13.87 4.78
N GLU A 77 11.33 14.47 3.59
CA GLU A 77 10.37 15.50 3.21
C GLU A 77 9.01 14.87 2.88
N THR A 78 8.99 13.69 2.26
CA THR A 78 7.76 12.91 2.02
C THR A 78 7.15 12.43 3.32
N GLN A 79 7.98 11.95 4.24
CA GLN A 79 7.51 11.53 5.54
C GLN A 79 6.90 12.69 6.34
N LYS A 80 7.57 13.85 6.38
CA LYS A 80 7.05 15.03 7.09
C LYS A 80 5.73 15.53 6.52
N ARG A 81 5.63 15.72 5.19
CA ARG A 81 4.42 16.31 4.58
C ARG A 81 3.18 15.42 4.73
N ASN A 82 3.38 14.11 4.84
CA ASN A 82 2.32 13.12 5.04
C ASN A 82 2.18 12.66 6.51
N GLN A 83 2.89 13.29 7.46
CA GLN A 83 2.86 12.91 8.88
C GLN A 83 3.19 11.43 9.14
N ILE A 84 4.05 10.86 8.30
CA ILE A 84 4.54 9.49 8.41
C ILE A 84 5.72 9.49 9.37
N SER A 85 5.54 8.91 10.56
CA SER A 85 6.56 8.69 11.57
C SER A 85 6.76 7.19 11.78
N ASN A 86 7.82 6.79 12.48
CA ASN A 86 8.01 5.38 12.84
C ASN A 86 6.82 4.83 13.65
N ASP A 87 6.24 5.65 14.52
CA ASP A 87 5.09 5.27 15.36
C ASP A 87 3.82 5.11 14.51
N SER A 88 3.58 5.99 13.54
CA SER A 88 2.43 5.85 12.64
C SER A 88 2.60 4.67 11.68
N ILE A 89 3.83 4.41 11.18
CA ILE A 89 4.13 3.20 10.39
C ILE A 89 3.87 1.93 11.23
N GLN A 90 4.29 1.91 12.50
CA GLN A 90 4.03 0.76 13.37
C GLN A 90 2.52 0.57 13.60
N THR A 91 1.78 1.66 13.80
CA THR A 91 0.32 1.64 13.93
C THR A 91 -0.34 1.07 12.67
N VAL A 92 0.09 1.48 11.48
CA VAL A 92 -0.38 0.94 10.19
C VAL A 92 -0.06 -0.55 10.10
N GLN A 93 1.16 -0.96 10.44
CA GLN A 93 1.57 -2.37 10.42
C GLN A 93 0.72 -3.23 11.35
N ASP A 94 0.48 -2.76 12.58
CA ASP A 94 -0.32 -3.44 13.57
C ASP A 94 -1.78 -3.52 13.13
N ASN A 95 -2.35 -2.44 12.59
CA ASN A 95 -3.72 -2.44 12.05
C ASN A 95 -3.86 -3.39 10.86
N LEU A 96 -2.88 -3.47 9.97
CA LEU A 96 -2.96 -4.40 8.83
C LEU A 96 -2.81 -5.87 9.27
N ARG A 97 -2.09 -6.16 10.36
CA ARG A 97 -1.78 -7.53 10.81
C ARG A 97 -2.71 -8.05 11.90
N ASN A 98 -3.14 -7.22 12.84
CA ASN A 98 -4.01 -7.63 13.95
C ASN A 98 -5.43 -7.97 13.49
N PHE A 99 -5.82 -7.48 12.31
CA PHE A 99 -7.06 -7.86 11.67
C PHE A 99 -6.91 -9.10 10.78
N SER A 100 -5.82 -9.87 10.87
CA SER A 100 -5.75 -11.18 10.24
C SER A 100 -6.65 -12.19 10.95
N TRP A 101 -7.59 -12.76 10.20
CA TRP A 101 -8.71 -13.65 10.54
C TRP A 101 -8.37 -15.02 9.97
#